data_AF-A0A920D3F6-F1
#
_entry.id   AF-A0A920D3F6-F1
#
_cell.length_a   1.000
_cell.length_b   1.000
_cell.length_c   1.000
_cell.angle_alpha   90.00
_cell.angle_beta   90.00
_cell.angle_gamma   90.00
#
_symmetry.space_group_name_H-M   'P 1'
#
loop_
_entity.id
_entity.type
_entity.pdbx_description
1 polymer ?
#
loop_
_entity_poly.entity_id
_entity_poly.type
_entity_poly.pdbx_seq_one_letter_code
_entity_poly.pdbx_strand_id
1 'polypeptide(L)'
;MNKQKALQWGTKRQIGRAKFLINYCILGIGLSSAIGLTLLEFIVMHDIFWQFAVIRLLFFPVLSFLFGIAYWDSKERKYAEFINSTTTTTESPQR
;
A
#
# COMPACT_ATOMS: atom_id res chain seq x y z
N MET A 1 24.68 14.95 -11.90
CA MET A 1 23.77 14.22 -10.99
C MET A 1 24.56 13.14 -10.25
N ASN A 2 24.69 13.20 -8.93
CA ASN A 2 25.61 12.35 -8.17
C ASN A 2 25.03 10.93 -8.00
N LYS A 3 25.57 9.92 -8.71
CA LYS A 3 25.06 8.53 -8.78
C LYS A 3 24.82 7.89 -7.40
N GLN A 4 25.66 8.23 -6.42
CA GLN A 4 25.52 7.75 -5.04
C GLN A 4 24.23 8.26 -4.37
N LYS A 5 23.84 9.52 -4.60
CA LYS A 5 22.60 10.09 -4.04
C LYS A 5 21.36 9.43 -4.65
N ALA A 6 21.40 9.07 -5.94
CA ALA A 6 20.32 8.36 -6.61
C ALA A 6 20.10 6.94 -6.06
N LEU A 7 21.19 6.19 -5.79
CA LEU A 7 21.13 4.86 -5.17
C LEU A 7 20.58 4.90 -3.73
N GLN A 8 21.04 5.86 -2.93
CA GLN A 8 20.53 6.05 -1.57
C GLN A 8 19.02 6.39 -1.56
N TRP A 9 18.58 7.21 -2.53
CA TRP A 9 17.16 7.52 -2.70
C TRP A 9 16.35 6.29 -3.09
N GLY A 10 16.82 5.49 -4.06
CA GLY A 10 16.16 4.25 -4.46
C GLY A 10 15.96 3.28 -3.30
N THR A 11 16.98 3.12 -2.47
CA THR A 11 16.92 2.26 -1.27
C THR A 11 15.91 2.78 -0.25
N LYS A 12 15.93 4.08 0.06
CA LYS A 12 14.96 4.70 0.98
C LYS A 12 13.52 4.55 0.48
N ARG A 13 13.30 4.70 -0.83
CA ARG A 13 11.99 4.54 -1.47
C ARG A 13 11.45 3.12 -1.33
N GLN A 14 12.28 2.10 -1.55
CA GLN A 14 11.88 0.70 -1.39
C GLN A 14 11.51 0.36 0.07
N ILE A 15 12.30 0.85 1.03
CA ILE A 15 12.00 0.67 2.46
C ILE A 15 10.68 1.38 2.82
N GLY A 16 10.45 2.59 2.30
CA GLY A 16 9.21 3.33 2.50
C GLY A 16 7.99 2.58 1.96
N ARG A 17 8.09 2.04 0.74
CA ARG A 17 7.06 1.20 0.13
C ARG A 17 6.76 -0.04 0.98
N ALA A 18 7.79 -0.77 1.41
CA ALA A 18 7.61 -1.98 2.21
C ALA A 18 6.92 -1.66 3.56
N LYS A 19 7.36 -0.61 4.25
CA LYS A 19 6.74 -0.17 5.51
C LYS A 19 5.28 0.25 5.32
N PHE A 20 4.99 0.97 4.24
CA PHE A 20 3.61 1.36 3.91
C PHE A 20 2.72 0.13 3.70
N LEU A 21 3.18 -0.83 2.87
CA LEU A 21 2.44 -2.05 2.57
C LEU A 21 2.18 -2.88 3.83
N ILE A 22 3.18 -3.05 4.68
CA ILE A 22 3.04 -3.84 5.91
C ILE A 22 2.11 -3.13 6.90
N ASN A 23 2.39 -1.88 7.25
CA ASN A 23 1.65 -1.21 8.33
C ASN A 23 0.23 -0.82 7.94
N TYR A 24 0.03 -0.28 6.74
CA TYR A 24 -1.28 0.23 6.35
C TYR A 24 -2.12 -0.82 5.64
N CYS A 25 -1.54 -1.60 4.72
CA CYS A 25 -2.32 -2.57 3.95
C CYS A 25 -2.49 -3.88 4.70
N ILE A 26 -1.41 -4.49 5.18
CA ILE A 26 -1.47 -5.79 5.86
C ILE A 26 -2.05 -5.64 7.27
N LEU A 27 -1.43 -4.83 8.13
CA LEU A 27 -1.87 -4.68 9.52
C LEU A 27 -3.13 -3.82 9.63
N GLY A 28 -3.16 -2.69 8.94
CA GLY A 28 -4.28 -1.75 9.01
C GLY A 28 -5.57 -2.28 8.41
N ILE A 29 -5.53 -2.83 7.19
CA ILE A 29 -6.73 -3.29 6.47
C ILE A 29 -6.88 -4.80 6.53
N GLY A 30 -5.89 -5.57 6.08
CA GLY A 30 -6.02 -7.02 5.91
C GLY A 30 -6.31 -7.75 7.22
N LEU A 31 -5.47 -7.54 8.23
CA LEU A 31 -5.61 -8.17 9.54
C LEU A 31 -6.83 -7.66 10.29
N SER A 32 -7.06 -6.33 10.29
CA SER A 32 -8.25 -5.74 10.92
C SER A 32 -9.56 -6.25 10.32
N SER A 33 -9.64 -6.42 8.99
CA SER A 33 -10.82 -6.99 8.34
C SER A 33 -11.02 -8.47 8.69
N ALA A 34 -9.96 -9.26 8.74
CA ALA A 34 -10.04 -10.66 9.17
C ALA A 34 -10.56 -10.79 10.61
N ILE A 35 -10.02 -9.98 11.53
CA ILE A 35 -10.46 -9.93 12.92
C ILE A 35 -11.91 -9.43 13.02
N GLY A 36 -12.24 -8.33 12.34
CA GLY A 36 -13.58 -7.74 12.37
C GLY A 36 -14.66 -8.69 11.87
N LEU A 37 -14.41 -9.42 10.78
CA LEU A 37 -15.35 -10.42 10.27
C LEU A 37 -15.48 -11.65 11.19
N THR A 38 -14.37 -12.07 11.81
CA THR A 38 -14.40 -13.18 12.78
C THR A 38 -15.17 -12.79 14.05
N LEU A 39 -14.99 -11.57 14.54
CA LEU A 39 -15.77 -11.04 15.66
C LEU A 39 -17.24 -10.89 15.30
N LEU A 40 -17.55 -10.40 14.08
CA LEU A 40 -18.92 -10.29 13.60
C LEU A 40 -19.60 -11.66 13.53
N GLU A 41 -18.90 -12.68 13.02
CA GLU A 41 -19.39 -14.06 13.00
C GLU A 41 -19.69 -14.57 14.40
N PHE A 42 -18.78 -14.36 15.36
CA PHE A 42 -19.00 -14.74 16.75
C PHE A 42 -20.23 -14.07 17.36
N ILE A 43 -20.45 -12.77 17.08
CA ILE A 43 -21.60 -12.02 17.61
C ILE A 43 -22.92 -12.51 16.99
N VAL A 44 -22.94 -12.82 15.69
CA VAL A 44 -24.17 -13.17 14.96
C VAL A 44 -24.52 -14.65 15.14
N MET A 45 -23.55 -15.54 14.96
CA MET A 45 -23.74 -16.99 14.95
C MET A 45 -23.56 -17.62 16.34
N HIS A 46 -22.95 -16.91 17.29
CA HIS A 46 -22.55 -17.45 18.60
C HIS A 46 -21.63 -18.68 18.53
N ASP A 47 -21.01 -18.91 17.36
CA ASP A 47 -20.07 -19.99 17.10
C ASP A 47 -18.94 -19.48 16.19
N ILE A 48 -17.77 -20.14 16.24
CA ILE A 48 -16.59 -19.79 15.45
C ILE A 48 -16.21 -21.00 14.59
N PHE A 49 -16.49 -20.89 13.29
CA PHE A 49 -15.99 -21.84 12.31
C PHE A 49 -14.51 -21.58 12.06
N TRP A 50 -13.65 -22.33 12.75
CA TRP A 50 -12.19 -22.20 12.67
C TRP A 50 -11.65 -22.25 11.23
N GLN A 51 -12.28 -23.02 10.35
CA GLN A 51 -11.90 -23.09 8.94
C GLN A 51 -12.01 -21.72 8.24
N PHE A 52 -13.12 -21.00 8.45
CA PHE A 52 -13.31 -19.68 7.86
C PHE A 52 -12.43 -18.62 8.52
N ALA A 53 -12.24 -18.68 9.84
CA ALA A 53 -11.33 -17.76 10.53
C ALA A 53 -9.89 -17.84 9.98
N VAL A 54 -9.37 -19.06 9.79
CA VAL A 54 -8.02 -19.28 9.23
C VAL A 54 -7.95 -18.81 7.77
N ILE A 55 -8.95 -19.12 6.95
CA ILE A 55 -9.00 -18.67 5.55
C ILE A 55 -8.99 -17.14 5.49
N ARG A 56 -9.81 -16.45 6.29
CA ARG A 56 -9.86 -14.98 6.33
C ARG A 56 -8.51 -14.40 6.77
N LEU A 57 -7.87 -14.98 7.78
CA LEU A 57 -6.59 -14.52 8.29
C LEU A 57 -5.47 -14.61 7.25
N LEU A 58 -5.51 -15.56 6.32
CA LEU A 58 -4.52 -15.67 5.23
C LEU A 58 -4.93 -14.86 4.00
N PHE A 59 -6.21 -14.91 3.63
CA PHE A 59 -6.71 -14.33 2.39
C PHE A 59 -6.73 -12.80 2.42
N PHE A 60 -7.24 -12.19 3.50
CA PHE A 60 -7.37 -10.73 3.58
C PHE A 60 -6.03 -10.00 3.56
N PRO A 61 -4.99 -10.41 4.32
CA PRO A 61 -3.66 -9.82 4.21
C PRO A 61 -3.05 -9.87 2.81
N VAL A 62 -3.19 -11.01 2.12
CA VAL A 62 -2.68 -11.18 0.75
C VAL A 62 -3.44 -10.26 -0.21
N LEU A 63 -4.77 -10.22 -0.10
CA LEU A 63 -5.61 -9.36 -0.93
C LEU A 63 -5.26 -7.88 -0.71
N SER A 64 -5.18 -7.43 0.55
CA SER A 64 -4.82 -6.06 0.89
C SER A 64 -3.41 -5.69 0.43
N PHE A 65 -2.46 -6.62 0.48
CA PHE A 65 -1.11 -6.39 -0.04
C PHE A 65 -1.10 -6.14 -1.55
N LEU A 66 -1.84 -6.94 -2.34
CA LEU A 66 -1.95 -6.75 -3.79
C LEU A 66 -2.59 -5.39 -4.13
N PHE A 67 -3.67 -5.02 -3.45
CA PHE A 67 -4.26 -3.68 -3.60
C PHE A 67 -3.28 -2.57 -3.21
N GLY A 68 -2.52 -2.76 -2.14
CA GLY A 68 -1.51 -1.82 -1.67
C GLY A 68 -0.41 -1.57 -2.70
N ILE A 69 0.06 -2.63 -3.39
CA ILE A 69 1.05 -2.53 -4.47
C ILE A 69 0.51 -1.63 -5.59
N ALA A 70 -0.68 -1.95 -6.11
CA ALA A 70 -1.28 -1.20 -7.20
C ALA A 70 -1.57 0.27 -6.80
N TYR A 71 -2.01 0.48 -5.56
CA TYR A 71 -2.28 1.81 -5.03
C TYR A 71 -1.01 2.66 -4.92
N TRP A 72 0.08 2.07 -4.42
CA TRP A 72 1.37 2.74 -4.34
C TRP A 72 1.89 3.11 -5.73
N ASP A 73 1.90 2.16 -6.68
CA ASP A 73 2.39 2.41 -8.03
C ASP A 73 1.55 3.47 -8.77
N SER A 74 0.22 3.49 -8.55
CA SER A 74 -0.66 4.55 -9.09
C SER A 74 -0.31 5.94 -8.54
N LYS A 75 -0.01 6.04 -7.24
CA LYS A 75 0.41 7.31 -6.63
C LYS A 75 1.77 7.78 -7.12
N GLU A 76 2.72 6.86 -7.28
CA GLU A 76 4.03 7.18 -7.83
C GLU A 76 3.94 7.69 -9.26
N ARG A 77 3.07 7.10 -10.09
CA ARG A 77 2.83 7.57 -11.46
C ARG A 77 2.28 8.99 -11.49
N LYS A 78 1.27 9.29 -10.68
CA LYS A 78 0.70 10.65 -10.57
C LYS A 78 1.71 11.68 -10.11
N TYR A 79 2.57 11.31 -9.16
CA TYR A 79 3.63 12.21 -8.67
C TYR A 79 4.70 12.48 -9.75
N ALA A 80 5.06 11.47 -10.53
CA ALA A 80 5.98 11.64 -11.66
C ALA A 80 5.39 12.55 -12.75
N GLU A 81 4.11 12.38 -13.09
CA GLU A 81 3.39 13.26 -14.03
C GLU A 81 3.38 14.72 -13.54
N PHE A 82 3.12 14.95 -12.25
CA PHE A 82 3.13 16.30 -11.67
C PHE A 82 4.50 16.98 -11.77
N ILE A 83 5.59 16.27 -11.44
CA ILE A 83 6.95 16.81 -11.56
C ILE A 83 7.23 17.23 -13.00
N ASN A 84 6.95 16.35 -13.96
CA ASN A 84 7.20 16.63 -15.38
C ASN A 84 6.41 17.86 -15.85
N SER A 85 5.14 17.99 -15.44
CA SER A 85 4.31 19.15 -15.83
C SER A 85 4.85 20.49 -15.31
N THR A 86 5.46 20.50 -14.12
CA THR A 86 5.97 21.72 -13.49
C THR A 86 7.30 22.17 -14.11
N THR A 87 8.17 21.22 -14.49
CA THR A 87 9.44 21.53 -15.16
C THR A 87 9.21 22.17 -16.54
N THR A 88 8.19 21.73 -17.28
CA THR A 88 7.85 22.32 -18.59
C THR A 88 7.34 23.76 -18.49
N THR A 89 6.68 24.15 -17.39
CA THR A 89 6.21 25.54 -17.18
C THR A 89 7.36 26.49 -16.84
N THR A 90 8.40 26.03 -16.15
CA THR A 90 9.57 26.85 -15.80
C THR A 90 10.55 27.06 -16.96
N GLU A 91 10.48 26.25 -18.02
CA GLU A 91 11.32 26.38 -19.22
C GLU A 91 10.68 27.20 -20.35
N SER A 92 9.42 27.63 -20.21
CA SER A 92 8.80 28.60 -21.13
C SER A 92 9.48 29.96 -20.94
N PRO A 93 10.37 30.42 -21.84
CA PRO A 93 10.83 31.79 -21.82
C PRO A 93 9.60 32.62 -22.19
N GLN A 94 9.19 33.50 -21.28
CA GLN A 94 8.28 34.60 -21.58
C GLN A 94 8.79 35.27 -22.87
N ARG A 95 8.12 34.99 -24.00
CA ARG A 95 8.28 35.75 -25.23
C ARG A 95 7.44 37.01 -25.14
#